data_AF-A0AAE1HM65-F1
#
_entry.id   AF-A0AAE1HM65-F1
#
_cell.length_a   1.000
_cell.length_b   1.000
_cell.length_c   1.000
_cell.angle_alpha   90.00
_cell.angle_beta   90.00
_cell.angle_gamma   90.00
#
_symmetry.space_group_name_H-M   'P 1'
#
loop_
_entity.id
_entity.type
_entity.pdbx_description
1 polymer ?
#
loop_
_entity_poly.entity_id
_entity_poly.type
_entity_poly.pdbx_seq_one_letter_code
_entity_poly.pdbx_strand_id
1 'polypeptide(L)'
;MSCDEFKLVTSRKRGRKARRVDINRPHNKQGETDISVSVTDEIVKINHARTVVDESPFTEAVKNILQEALDVCGTKSVTEIVCYGLGHFTECVISRYQLALLLTLQERFKATVHAHDPVFYVSELNILKELGFFIIEENEEGKRLLSTTGTTLLYLPHCPKQLVNNFLWKNWGPDLSKCIIFGNSFSSAVDRSVLSDIELTAYLVKIQPYMKEFPIVNNFKFLDVFNDTSVHVFPENKLCEVLPSFWSENCVEPEYPDSDLELIIKKQ
;
A
#
# COMPACT_ATOMS: atom_id res chain seq x y z
N MET A 1 -18.46 -31.56 -52.01
CA MET A 1 -17.63 -30.46 -51.51
C MET A 1 -18.55 -29.33 -51.10
N SER A 2 -18.90 -29.29 -49.82
CA SER A 2 -19.74 -28.24 -49.21
C SER A 2 -18.79 -27.34 -48.44
N CYS A 3 -18.82 -26.05 -48.77
CA CYS A 3 -18.01 -25.01 -48.16
C CYS A 3 -18.76 -24.53 -46.91
N ASP A 4 -18.33 -24.97 -45.73
CA ASP A 4 -18.87 -24.48 -44.46
C ASP A 4 -18.42 -23.03 -44.23
N GLU A 5 -19.39 -22.13 -44.29
CA GLU A 5 -19.24 -20.70 -44.01
C GLU A 5 -19.12 -20.51 -42.49
N PHE A 6 -17.90 -20.25 -42.00
CA PHE A 6 -17.68 -19.92 -40.60
C PHE A 6 -18.22 -18.52 -40.29
N LYS A 7 -19.34 -18.46 -39.54
CA LYS A 7 -19.81 -17.20 -38.92
C LYS A 7 -19.00 -16.87 -37.66
N LEU A 8 -18.27 -15.76 -37.71
CA LEU A 8 -17.61 -15.17 -36.54
C LEU A 8 -18.67 -14.66 -35.55
N VAL A 9 -18.86 -15.38 -34.43
CA VAL A 9 -19.75 -14.94 -33.36
C VAL A 9 -18.99 -13.99 -32.43
N THR A 10 -19.22 -12.69 -32.57
CA THR A 10 -18.69 -11.70 -31.63
C THR A 10 -19.48 -11.77 -30.31
N SER A 11 -18.93 -12.45 -29.30
CA SER A 11 -19.48 -12.36 -27.96
C SER A 11 -19.32 -10.90 -27.48
N ARG A 12 -20.41 -10.19 -27.27
CA ARG A 12 -20.39 -8.91 -26.56
C ARG A 12 -19.91 -9.17 -25.13
N LYS A 13 -18.61 -8.99 -24.88
CA LYS A 13 -18.09 -8.87 -23.51
C LYS A 13 -18.79 -7.67 -22.89
N ARG A 14 -19.75 -7.93 -21.99
CA ARG A 14 -20.30 -6.91 -21.10
C ARG A 14 -19.10 -6.33 -20.34
N GLY A 15 -18.69 -5.12 -20.71
CA GLY A 15 -17.71 -4.38 -19.94
C GLY A 15 -18.21 -4.27 -18.51
N ARG A 16 -17.48 -4.87 -17.56
CA ARG A 16 -17.62 -4.50 -16.15
C ARG A 16 -17.24 -3.03 -16.08
N LYS A 17 -18.24 -2.15 -15.98
CA LYS A 17 -17.99 -0.79 -15.49
C LYS A 17 -17.36 -0.97 -14.12
N ALA A 18 -16.09 -0.62 -13.98
CA ALA A 18 -15.51 -0.39 -12.67
C ALA A 18 -16.47 0.57 -11.94
N ARG A 19 -16.93 0.18 -10.75
CA ARG A 19 -17.60 1.14 -9.87
C ARG A 19 -16.55 2.19 -9.56
N ARG A 20 -16.65 3.35 -10.20
CA ARG A 20 -16.01 4.56 -9.70
C ARG A 20 -16.60 4.76 -8.31
N VAL A 21 -15.77 4.61 -7.29
CA VAL A 21 -16.05 5.13 -5.96
C VAL A 21 -16.33 6.62 -6.16
N ASP A 22 -17.40 7.12 -5.59
CA ASP A 22 -17.82 8.50 -5.76
C ASP A 22 -16.78 9.41 -5.08
N ILE A 23 -15.93 10.07 -5.88
CA ILE A 23 -14.79 10.91 -5.42
C ILE A 23 -15.28 12.23 -4.80
N ASN A 24 -16.58 12.53 -4.87
CA ASN A 24 -17.16 13.80 -4.39
C ASN A 24 -17.73 13.76 -2.97
N ARG A 25 -17.28 12.84 -2.09
CA ARG A 25 -17.52 13.03 -0.66
C ARG A 25 -16.61 14.17 -0.17
N PRO A 26 -17.10 15.12 0.65
CA PRO A 26 -16.23 16.10 1.27
C PRO A 26 -15.11 15.34 2.00
N HIS A 27 -13.86 15.67 1.68
CA HIS A 27 -12.72 15.03 2.32
C HIS A 27 -12.71 15.42 3.80
N ASN A 28 -13.14 14.48 4.64
CA ASN A 28 -13.06 14.60 6.09
C ASN A 28 -11.60 14.85 6.49
N LYS A 29 -11.36 15.79 7.39
CA LYS A 29 -10.05 16.00 7.99
C LYS A 29 -9.78 14.93 9.05
N GLN A 30 -8.51 14.54 9.19
CA GLN A 30 -8.07 13.70 10.29
C GLN A 30 -8.50 14.33 11.63
N GLY A 31 -9.14 13.54 12.49
CA GLY A 31 -9.64 14.02 13.77
C GLY A 31 -11.01 14.70 13.70
N GLU A 32 -11.80 14.44 12.66
CA GLU A 32 -13.24 14.72 12.71
C GLU A 32 -13.96 13.78 13.69
N THR A 33 -15.01 14.30 14.32
CA THR A 33 -15.85 13.54 15.25
C THR A 33 -16.81 12.65 14.48
N ASP A 34 -16.75 11.35 14.75
CA ASP A 34 -17.73 10.38 14.27
C ASP A 34 -18.96 10.32 15.17
N ILE A 35 -20.00 9.62 14.69
CA ILE A 35 -21.16 9.22 15.50
C ILE A 35 -20.64 8.41 16.70
N SER A 36 -21.17 8.59 17.92
CA SER A 36 -20.59 7.96 19.12
C SER A 36 -20.36 6.44 18.96
N VAL A 37 -19.11 6.06 18.73
CA VAL A 37 -18.68 4.67 18.60
C VAL A 37 -18.20 4.16 19.96
N SER A 38 -18.69 2.99 20.35
CA SER A 38 -18.18 2.25 21.51
C SER A 38 -16.83 1.63 21.15
N VAL A 39 -15.75 2.19 21.69
CA VAL A 39 -14.36 1.70 21.48
C VAL A 39 -14.27 0.21 21.76
N THR A 40 -14.89 -0.26 22.85
CA THR A 40 -14.91 -1.68 23.23
C THR A 40 -15.53 -2.56 22.15
N ASP A 41 -16.65 -2.14 21.54
CA ASP A 41 -17.32 -2.93 20.51
C ASP A 41 -16.50 -3.00 19.22
N GLU A 42 -15.80 -1.91 18.86
CA GLU A 42 -14.89 -1.92 17.70
C GLU A 42 -13.67 -2.80 17.94
N ILE A 43 -13.08 -2.79 19.13
CA ILE A 43 -11.98 -3.70 19.49
C ILE A 43 -12.44 -5.17 19.35
N VAL A 44 -13.66 -5.50 19.77
CA VAL A 44 -14.22 -6.85 19.55
C VAL A 44 -14.33 -7.19 18.06
N LYS A 45 -14.81 -6.26 17.23
CA LYS A 45 -14.90 -6.45 15.77
C LYS A 45 -13.52 -6.61 15.12
N ILE A 46 -12.53 -5.83 15.55
CA ILE A 46 -11.15 -5.89 15.06
C ILE A 46 -10.52 -7.24 15.43
N ASN A 47 -10.70 -7.69 16.68
CA ASN A 47 -10.18 -8.99 17.11
C ASN A 47 -10.85 -10.16 16.36
N HIS A 48 -12.16 -10.08 16.11
CA HIS A 48 -12.82 -11.08 15.26
C HIS A 48 -12.26 -11.09 13.82
N ALA A 49 -12.04 -9.90 13.24
CA ALA A 49 -11.41 -9.79 11.92
C ALA A 49 -9.98 -10.35 11.92
N ARG A 50 -9.22 -10.14 12.99
CA ARG A 50 -7.88 -10.68 13.18
C ARG A 50 -7.87 -12.21 13.25
N THR A 51 -8.76 -12.84 14.01
CA THR A 51 -8.89 -14.31 14.01
C THR A 51 -9.12 -14.86 12.60
N VAL A 52 -10.03 -14.24 11.84
CA VAL A 52 -10.32 -14.63 10.45
C VAL A 52 -9.11 -14.46 9.54
N VAL A 53 -8.33 -13.39 9.72
CA VAL A 53 -7.12 -13.13 8.94
C VAL A 53 -6.01 -14.12 9.32
N ASP A 54 -5.76 -14.33 10.61
CA ASP A 54 -4.71 -15.22 11.11
C ASP A 54 -4.90 -16.67 10.65
N GLU A 55 -6.14 -17.14 10.61
CA GLU A 55 -6.48 -18.50 10.15
C GLU A 55 -6.53 -18.63 8.62
N SER A 56 -6.34 -17.54 7.87
CA SER A 56 -6.48 -17.56 6.42
C SER A 56 -5.22 -18.06 5.71
N PRO A 57 -5.37 -18.78 4.58
CA PRO A 57 -4.23 -19.17 3.75
C PRO A 57 -3.54 -17.95 3.10
N PHE A 58 -4.22 -16.80 3.07
CA PHE A 58 -3.66 -15.55 2.57
C PHE A 58 -2.54 -15.06 3.48
N THR A 59 -2.80 -15.04 4.79
CA THR A 59 -1.81 -14.62 5.79
C THR A 59 -0.58 -15.51 5.77
N GLU A 60 -0.74 -16.82 5.61
CA GLU A 60 0.42 -17.72 5.45
C GLU A 60 1.22 -17.43 4.17
N ALA A 61 0.55 -17.09 3.06
CA ALA A 61 1.24 -16.65 1.84
C ALA A 61 2.02 -15.33 2.08
N VAL A 62 1.39 -14.34 2.73
CA VAL A 62 2.04 -13.06 3.09
C VAL A 62 3.27 -13.32 3.97
N LYS A 63 3.14 -14.17 4.98
CA LYS A 63 4.21 -14.55 5.92
C LYS A 63 5.41 -15.20 5.21
N ASN A 64 5.15 -16.07 4.24
CA ASN A 64 6.19 -16.73 3.46
C ASN A 64 6.89 -15.76 2.49
N ILE A 65 6.11 -14.93 1.78
CA ILE A 65 6.65 -13.94 0.85
C ILE A 65 7.47 -12.88 1.59
N LEU A 66 7.00 -12.41 2.75
CA LEU A 66 7.78 -11.48 3.57
C LEU A 66 9.07 -12.12 4.10
N GLN A 67 9.08 -13.43 4.36
CA GLN A 67 10.32 -14.12 4.72
C GLN A 67 11.30 -14.12 3.54
N GLU A 68 10.84 -14.46 2.33
CA GLU A 68 11.69 -14.41 1.14
C GLU A 68 12.19 -12.97 0.85
N ALA A 69 11.33 -11.97 1.05
CA ALA A 69 11.68 -10.56 0.92
C ALA A 69 12.78 -10.14 1.91
N LEU A 70 12.67 -10.56 3.19
CA LEU A 70 13.69 -10.32 4.21
C LEU A 70 15.03 -10.98 3.83
N ASP A 71 14.99 -12.21 3.33
CA ASP A 71 16.19 -12.94 2.89
C ASP A 71 16.88 -12.21 1.73
N VAL A 72 16.11 -11.68 0.77
CA VAL A 72 16.63 -10.86 -0.34
C VAL A 72 17.25 -9.55 0.16
N CYS A 73 16.66 -8.91 1.18
CA CYS A 73 17.19 -7.71 1.80
C CYS A 73 18.37 -7.98 2.77
N GLY A 74 18.76 -9.25 2.98
CA GLY A 74 19.83 -9.62 3.91
C GLY A 74 19.52 -9.29 5.38
N THR A 75 18.24 -9.14 5.74
CA THR A 75 17.78 -8.81 7.09
C THR A 75 16.94 -9.94 7.67
N LYS A 76 16.85 -10.00 9.00
CA LYS A 76 16.09 -11.04 9.71
C LYS A 76 14.71 -10.59 10.19
N SER A 77 14.48 -9.27 10.25
CA SER A 77 13.24 -8.73 10.78
C SER A 77 12.98 -7.32 10.27
N VAL A 78 11.73 -6.91 10.38
CA VAL A 78 11.28 -5.52 10.28
C VAL A 78 11.40 -4.87 11.66
N THR A 79 11.91 -3.63 11.72
CA THR A 79 12.01 -2.85 12.97
C THR A 79 10.86 -1.86 13.11
N GLU A 80 10.39 -1.31 11.99
CA GLU A 80 9.23 -0.43 11.95
C GLU A 80 8.30 -0.75 10.78
N ILE A 81 7.00 -0.55 10.99
CA ILE A 81 5.98 -0.59 9.95
C ILE A 81 5.40 0.82 9.83
N VAL A 82 5.36 1.35 8.62
CA VAL A 82 4.72 2.63 8.32
C VAL A 82 3.49 2.34 7.47
N CYS A 83 2.30 2.62 8.00
CA CYS A 83 1.03 2.43 7.35
C CYS A 83 0.46 3.78 6.88
N TYR A 84 0.21 3.91 5.58
CA TYR A 84 -0.65 4.99 5.07
C TYR A 84 -1.92 4.41 4.45
N GLY A 85 -3.00 5.19 4.41
CA GLY A 85 -4.16 4.90 3.57
C GLY A 85 -5.00 3.69 4.01
N LEU A 86 -5.18 3.48 5.32
CA LEU A 86 -5.97 2.37 5.85
C LEU A 86 -7.49 2.58 5.66
N GLY A 87 -7.94 3.83 5.63
CA GLY A 87 -9.35 4.23 5.59
C GLY A 87 -10.11 4.04 6.91
N HIS A 88 -11.41 4.33 6.87
CA HIS A 88 -12.31 4.20 8.02
C HIS A 88 -12.57 2.73 8.41
N PHE A 89 -11.73 2.13 9.23
CA PHE A 89 -11.87 0.71 9.62
C PHE A 89 -13.05 0.42 10.57
N THR A 90 -13.64 1.46 11.16
CA THR A 90 -14.88 1.35 11.95
C THR A 90 -16.11 1.20 11.04
N GLU A 91 -16.13 1.87 9.89
CA GLU A 91 -17.24 1.83 8.93
C GLU A 91 -17.02 0.83 7.78
N CYS A 92 -15.77 0.64 7.35
CA CYS A 92 -15.40 -0.15 6.19
C CYS A 92 -14.82 -1.52 6.61
N VAL A 93 -15.51 -2.59 6.23
CA VAL A 93 -15.08 -3.95 6.53
C VAL A 93 -13.74 -4.30 5.85
N ILE A 94 -13.46 -3.73 4.67
CA ILE A 94 -12.20 -3.94 3.96
C ILE A 94 -11.04 -3.36 4.76
N SER A 95 -11.14 -2.08 5.15
CA SER A 95 -10.17 -1.39 6.00
C SER A 95 -9.96 -2.12 7.33
N ARG A 96 -11.03 -2.69 7.91
CA ARG A 96 -10.93 -3.51 9.13
C ARG A 96 -10.10 -4.78 8.94
N TYR A 97 -10.28 -5.50 7.83
CA TYR A 97 -9.47 -6.68 7.54
C TYR A 97 -8.02 -6.31 7.21
N GLN A 98 -7.78 -5.16 6.58
CA GLN A 98 -6.43 -4.64 6.34
C GLN A 98 -5.74 -4.24 7.65
N LEU A 99 -6.45 -3.65 8.61
CA LEU A 99 -5.95 -3.39 9.96
C LEU A 99 -5.64 -4.69 10.69
N ALA A 100 -6.51 -5.68 10.58
CA ALA A 100 -6.31 -6.99 11.17
C ALA A 100 -5.00 -7.65 10.67
N LEU A 101 -4.70 -7.60 9.38
CA LEU A 101 -3.42 -8.08 8.85
C LEU A 101 -2.25 -7.26 9.39
N LEU A 102 -2.38 -5.93 9.47
CA LEU A 102 -1.34 -5.07 10.02
C LEU A 102 -1.00 -5.43 11.48
N LEU A 103 -2.02 -5.74 12.31
CA LEU A 103 -1.83 -6.23 13.68
C LEU A 103 -1.09 -7.58 13.72
N THR A 104 -1.41 -8.51 12.81
CA THR A 104 -0.69 -9.78 12.67
C THR A 104 0.79 -9.55 12.34
N LEU A 105 1.09 -8.60 11.45
CA LEU A 105 2.47 -8.27 11.07
C LEU A 105 3.22 -7.56 12.20
N GLN A 106 2.56 -6.64 12.91
CA GLN A 106 3.10 -6.00 14.12
C GLN A 106 3.53 -7.03 15.15
N GLU A 107 2.67 -8.01 15.47
CA GLU A 107 2.99 -9.05 16.44
C GLU A 107 4.14 -9.95 15.95
N ARG A 108 4.09 -10.37 14.68
CA ARG A 108 5.13 -11.23 14.09
C ARG A 108 6.53 -10.61 14.22
N PHE A 109 6.67 -9.33 13.88
CA PHE A 109 7.97 -8.66 13.86
C PHE A 109 8.31 -7.95 15.17
N LYS A 110 7.34 -7.80 16.08
CA LYS A 110 7.43 -6.92 17.26
C LYS A 110 7.88 -5.50 16.86
N ALA A 111 7.41 -5.05 15.70
CA ALA A 111 7.82 -3.80 15.09
C ALA A 111 7.00 -2.63 15.66
N THR A 112 7.63 -1.46 15.72
CA THR A 112 6.94 -0.21 15.99
C THR A 112 6.04 0.13 14.80
N VAL A 113 4.76 0.42 15.02
CA VAL A 113 3.84 0.77 13.94
C VAL A 113 3.53 2.26 13.98
N HIS A 114 3.80 2.93 12.87
CA HIS A 114 3.34 4.29 12.61
C HIS A 114 2.17 4.25 11.63
N ALA A 115 1.09 4.96 11.92
CA ALA A 115 -0.08 4.99 11.04
C ALA A 115 -0.54 6.42 10.75
N HIS A 116 -0.91 6.65 9.50
CA HIS A 116 -1.56 7.87 9.04
C HIS A 116 -2.67 7.53 8.06
N ASP A 117 -3.79 8.21 8.20
CA ASP A 117 -4.73 8.38 7.12
C ASP A 117 -5.37 9.75 7.28
N PRO A 118 -5.39 10.60 6.24
CA PRO A 118 -6.07 11.89 6.28
C PRO A 118 -7.55 11.77 6.63
N VAL A 119 -8.18 10.60 6.49
CA VAL A 119 -9.61 10.42 6.77
C VAL A 119 -9.91 9.89 8.18
N PHE A 120 -8.92 9.51 9.00
CA PHE A 120 -9.23 8.90 10.31
C PHE A 120 -10.10 9.79 11.21
N TYR A 121 -11.12 9.19 11.84
CA TYR A 121 -11.90 9.84 12.89
C TYR A 121 -11.16 9.86 14.24
N VAL A 122 -11.59 10.73 15.16
CA VAL A 122 -11.04 10.78 16.54
C VAL A 122 -11.12 9.42 17.24
N SER A 123 -12.25 8.70 17.11
CA SER A 123 -12.42 7.38 17.69
C SER A 123 -11.39 6.38 17.14
N GLU A 124 -11.14 6.41 15.84
CA GLU A 124 -10.18 5.55 15.13
C GLU A 124 -8.75 5.84 15.60
N LEU A 125 -8.38 7.11 15.76
CA LEU A 125 -7.09 7.50 16.35
C LEU A 125 -6.93 6.95 17.78
N ASN A 126 -7.98 7.00 18.60
CA ASN A 126 -7.96 6.48 19.97
C ASN A 126 -7.83 4.95 19.99
N ILE A 127 -8.58 4.25 19.13
CA ILE A 127 -8.48 2.79 18.97
C ILE A 127 -7.07 2.38 18.55
N LEU A 128 -6.48 3.04 17.55
CA LEU A 128 -5.12 2.75 17.09
C LEU A 128 -4.08 2.97 18.21
N LYS A 129 -4.22 4.03 19.01
CA LYS A 129 -3.37 4.27 20.19
C LYS A 129 -3.51 3.16 21.23
N GLU A 130 -4.73 2.70 21.51
CA GLU A 130 -4.98 1.57 22.43
C GLU A 130 -4.37 0.26 21.92
N LEU A 131 -4.36 0.06 20.59
CA LEU A 131 -3.68 -1.05 19.93
C LEU A 131 -2.14 -0.89 19.87
N GLY A 132 -1.58 0.20 20.41
CA GLY A 132 -0.14 0.43 20.53
C GLY A 132 0.50 1.09 19.30
N PHE A 133 -0.28 1.77 18.46
CA PHE A 133 0.23 2.42 17.26
C PHE A 133 0.64 3.87 17.58
N PHE A 134 1.68 4.34 16.91
CA PHE A 134 2.05 5.74 16.88
C PHE A 134 1.33 6.44 15.74
N ILE A 135 0.57 7.50 16.06
CA ILE A 135 -0.11 8.29 15.04
C ILE A 135 0.87 9.29 14.44
N ILE A 136 0.95 9.32 13.11
CA ILE A 136 1.59 10.41 12.39
C ILE A 136 0.52 11.51 12.25
N GLU A 137 0.74 12.64 12.94
CA GLU A 137 -0.24 13.73 13.03
C GLU A 137 -0.22 14.64 11.79
N GLU A 138 0.93 14.76 11.14
CA GLU A 138 1.05 15.53 9.91
C GLU A 138 0.79 14.66 8.69
N ASN A 139 0.05 15.20 7.71
CA ASN A 139 -0.02 14.59 6.39
C ASN A 139 1.31 14.80 5.67
N GLU A 140 2.19 13.82 5.80
CA GLU A 140 3.50 13.76 5.14
C GLU A 140 3.39 13.42 3.64
N GLU A 141 2.19 13.10 3.12
CA GLU A 141 1.96 12.73 1.71
C GLU A 141 2.84 11.56 1.23
N GLY A 142 3.23 10.68 2.16
CA GLY A 142 4.17 9.58 1.89
C GLY A 142 5.65 10.00 1.79
N LYS A 143 5.98 11.29 1.98
CA LYS A 143 7.35 11.85 1.92
C LYS A 143 8.13 11.61 3.21
N ARG A 144 8.07 10.39 3.73
CA ARG A 144 8.77 9.97 4.95
C ARG A 144 10.16 9.42 4.63
N LEU A 145 11.15 9.79 5.43
CA LEU A 145 12.48 9.18 5.36
C LEU A 145 12.49 7.82 6.04
N LEU A 146 13.22 6.87 5.45
CA LEU A 146 13.51 5.58 6.05
C LEU A 146 14.20 5.74 7.40
N SER A 147 13.90 4.83 8.33
CA SER A 147 14.64 4.72 9.58
C SER A 147 16.13 4.50 9.30
N THR A 148 16.97 5.20 10.05
CA THR A 148 18.42 4.96 10.05
C THR A 148 18.79 3.63 10.72
N THR A 149 17.82 2.98 11.38
CA THR A 149 18.00 1.73 12.12
C THR A 149 17.03 0.65 11.66
N GLY A 150 17.58 -0.40 11.03
CA GLY A 150 16.85 -1.59 10.63
C GLY A 150 16.08 -1.46 9.31
N THR A 151 15.13 -2.38 9.12
CA THR A 151 14.33 -2.50 7.91
C THR A 151 12.93 -1.94 8.15
N THR A 152 12.49 -1.06 7.26
CA THR A 152 11.15 -0.46 7.28
C THR A 152 10.21 -1.24 6.35
N LEU A 153 9.07 -1.68 6.87
CA LEU A 153 7.97 -2.18 6.05
C LEU A 153 6.97 -1.04 5.81
N LEU A 154 6.87 -0.60 4.57
CA LEU A 154 5.84 0.35 4.16
C LEU A 154 4.57 -0.44 3.79
N TYR A 155 3.50 -0.27 4.56
CA TYR A 155 2.22 -0.96 4.39
C TYR A 155 1.19 -0.01 3.76
N LEU A 156 0.84 -0.27 2.50
CA LEU A 156 0.05 0.61 1.63
C LEU A 156 -1.05 -0.17 0.89
N PRO A 157 -2.02 -0.76 1.62
CA PRO A 157 -3.08 -1.51 0.97
C PRO A 157 -4.02 -0.56 0.22
N HIS A 158 -4.28 -0.82 -1.07
CA HIS A 158 -5.19 -0.01 -1.93
C HIS A 158 -4.92 1.50 -1.91
N CYS A 159 -3.65 1.87 -1.74
CA CYS A 159 -3.24 3.26 -1.64
C CYS A 159 -3.03 3.89 -3.02
N PRO A 160 -3.25 5.22 -3.14
CA PRO A 160 -2.86 5.97 -4.33
C PRO A 160 -1.37 5.76 -4.67
N LYS A 161 -1.08 5.54 -5.95
CA LYS A 161 0.29 5.34 -6.48
C LYS A 161 1.25 6.50 -6.15
N GLN A 162 0.69 7.70 -5.97
CA GLN A 162 1.38 8.92 -5.58
C GLN A 162 2.09 8.80 -4.23
N LEU A 163 1.52 8.06 -3.26
CA LEU A 163 2.17 7.85 -1.95
C LEU A 163 3.48 7.06 -2.10
N VAL A 164 3.45 5.99 -2.90
CA VAL A 164 4.66 5.21 -3.19
C VAL A 164 5.65 6.04 -4.00
N ASN A 165 5.19 6.76 -5.01
CA ASN A 165 6.04 7.60 -5.85
C ASN A 165 6.77 8.68 -5.02
N ASN A 166 6.05 9.34 -4.09
CA ASN A 166 6.61 10.30 -3.14
C ASN A 166 7.61 9.66 -2.17
N PHE A 167 7.29 8.46 -1.66
CA PHE A 167 8.18 7.73 -0.77
C PHE A 167 9.49 7.33 -1.46
N LEU A 168 9.40 6.82 -2.69
CA LEU A 168 10.57 6.47 -3.50
C LEU A 168 11.42 7.70 -3.79
N TRP A 169 10.80 8.81 -4.20
CA TRP A 169 11.52 10.07 -4.40
C TRP A 169 12.25 10.52 -3.13
N LYS A 170 11.56 10.52 -2.00
CA LYS A 170 12.12 11.00 -0.73
C LYS A 170 13.34 10.20 -0.29
N ASN A 171 13.38 8.92 -0.65
CA ASN A 171 14.43 7.97 -0.30
C ASN A 171 15.25 7.55 -1.53
N TRP A 172 15.32 8.37 -2.58
CA TRP A 172 15.92 7.98 -3.86
C TRP A 172 17.44 7.75 -3.74
N GLY A 173 17.82 6.51 -3.49
CA GLY A 173 19.21 6.13 -3.28
C GLY A 173 19.39 4.67 -2.88
N PRO A 174 20.64 4.24 -2.62
CA PRO A 174 20.96 2.88 -2.20
C PRO A 174 20.28 2.44 -0.90
N ASP A 175 19.89 3.39 -0.04
CA ASP A 175 19.17 3.12 1.20
C ASP A 175 17.78 2.50 1.00
N LEU A 176 17.23 2.52 -0.23
CA LEU A 176 16.02 1.77 -0.59
C LEU A 176 16.14 0.27 -0.28
N SER A 177 17.36 -0.28 -0.23
CA SER A 177 17.63 -1.66 0.21
C SER A 177 17.14 -1.98 1.63
N LYS A 178 16.94 -0.96 2.47
CA LYS A 178 16.39 -1.06 3.83
C LYS A 178 14.86 -1.04 3.86
N CYS A 179 14.20 -1.00 2.70
CA CYS A 179 12.75 -0.92 2.58
C CYS A 179 12.15 -2.20 2.00
N ILE A 180 11.01 -2.60 2.57
CA ILE A 180 10.08 -3.55 1.98
C ILE A 180 8.75 -2.82 1.81
N ILE A 181 8.11 -2.92 0.64
CA ILE A 181 6.81 -2.29 0.40
C ILE A 181 5.76 -3.39 0.23
N PHE A 182 4.73 -3.38 1.05
CA PHE A 182 3.52 -4.18 0.88
C PHE A 182 2.42 -3.26 0.34
N GLY A 183 1.92 -3.53 -0.87
CA GLY A 183 0.90 -2.67 -1.47
C GLY A 183 0.48 -3.16 -2.85
N ASN A 184 -0.07 -2.27 -3.67
CA ASN A 184 -0.49 -2.65 -5.02
C ASN A 184 0.69 -3.06 -5.91
N SER A 185 0.41 -3.87 -6.93
CA SER A 185 1.40 -4.30 -7.91
C SER A 185 1.99 -3.12 -8.68
N PHE A 186 3.33 -3.04 -8.74
CA PHE A 186 4.05 -1.99 -9.47
C PHE A 186 3.96 -2.27 -10.96
N SER A 187 4.16 -3.52 -11.38
CA SER A 187 3.90 -3.94 -12.76
C SER A 187 2.50 -3.53 -13.22
N SER A 188 1.47 -3.83 -12.42
CA SER A 188 0.10 -3.46 -12.81
C SER A 188 -0.14 -1.95 -12.82
N ALA A 189 0.48 -1.20 -11.90
CA ALA A 189 0.40 0.26 -11.88
C ALA A 189 1.08 0.90 -13.10
N VAL A 190 2.25 0.39 -13.49
CA VAL A 190 3.02 0.86 -14.65
C VAL A 190 2.34 0.48 -15.96
N ASP A 191 1.85 -0.75 -16.11
CA ASP A 191 1.18 -1.23 -17.32
C ASP A 191 -0.12 -0.46 -17.62
N ARG A 192 -0.79 0.03 -16.57
CA ARG A 192 -2.00 0.86 -16.68
C ARG A 192 -1.68 2.33 -16.91
N SER A 193 -0.42 2.76 -16.73
CA SER A 193 -0.03 4.14 -16.92
C SER A 193 -0.04 4.48 -18.41
N VAL A 194 -0.84 5.48 -18.79
CA VAL A 194 -0.81 6.06 -20.13
C VAL A 194 0.38 7.04 -20.19
N LEU A 195 0.82 7.46 -21.38
CA LEU A 195 1.89 8.48 -21.51
C LEU A 195 1.62 9.77 -20.70
N SER A 196 0.35 10.08 -20.39
CA SER A 196 -0.07 11.18 -19.52
C SER A 196 0.18 10.96 -18.02
N ASP A 197 0.42 9.72 -17.59
CA ASP A 197 0.54 9.31 -16.18
C ASP A 197 1.99 9.19 -15.72
N ILE A 198 2.96 9.50 -16.59
CA ILE A 198 4.39 9.33 -16.31
C ILE A 198 4.78 10.09 -15.05
N GLU A 199 4.24 11.28 -14.83
CA GLU A 199 4.52 12.10 -13.64
C GLU A 199 4.02 11.43 -12.35
N LEU A 200 2.85 10.77 -12.40
CA LEU A 200 2.25 10.07 -11.26
C LEU A 200 3.02 8.81 -10.84
N THR A 201 3.84 8.25 -11.74
CA THR A 201 4.56 6.99 -11.52
C THR A 201 6.05 7.08 -11.87
N ALA A 202 6.63 8.28 -11.94
CA ALA A 202 7.97 8.50 -12.48
C ALA A 202 9.04 7.65 -11.75
N TYR A 203 9.01 7.64 -10.43
CA TYR A 203 9.96 6.90 -9.61
C TYR A 203 9.67 5.40 -9.59
N LEU A 204 8.39 5.00 -9.70
CA LEU A 204 7.99 3.60 -9.89
C LEU A 204 8.58 3.02 -11.18
N VAL A 205 8.43 3.73 -12.30
CA VAL A 205 8.96 3.31 -13.60
C VAL A 205 10.49 3.27 -13.58
N LYS A 206 11.14 4.30 -13.01
CA LYS A 206 12.61 4.36 -12.93
C LYS A 206 13.20 3.22 -12.11
N ILE A 207 12.60 2.85 -10.97
CA ILE A 207 13.16 1.84 -10.07
C ILE A 207 12.85 0.40 -10.48
N GLN A 208 11.81 0.18 -11.30
CA GLN A 208 11.31 -1.14 -11.67
C GLN A 208 12.40 -2.14 -12.15
N PRO A 209 13.40 -1.76 -12.97
CA PRO A 209 14.45 -2.69 -13.38
C PRO A 209 15.32 -3.21 -12.22
N TYR A 210 15.44 -2.41 -11.15
CA TYR A 210 16.36 -2.62 -10.03
C TYR A 210 15.67 -3.21 -8.79
N MET A 211 14.37 -3.46 -8.84
CA MET A 211 13.60 -4.07 -7.75
C MET A 211 13.26 -5.55 -8.02
N LYS A 212 12.66 -6.22 -7.03
CA LYS A 212 12.00 -7.53 -7.16
C LYS A 212 10.59 -7.40 -6.59
N GLU A 213 9.60 -7.82 -7.38
CA GLU A 213 8.18 -7.83 -7.00
C GLU A 213 7.75 -9.28 -6.77
N PHE A 214 7.00 -9.48 -5.70
CA PHE A 214 6.42 -10.75 -5.28
C PHE A 214 4.90 -10.63 -5.27
N PRO A 215 4.22 -11.04 -6.34
CA PRO A 215 2.78 -11.05 -6.37
C PRO A 215 2.21 -12.00 -5.32
N ILE A 216 1.22 -11.53 -4.55
CA ILE A 216 0.52 -12.37 -3.57
C ILE A 216 -0.77 -12.88 -4.20
N VAL A 217 -0.92 -14.19 -4.27
CA VAL A 217 -2.16 -14.81 -4.73
C VAL A 217 -3.26 -14.53 -3.70
N ASN A 218 -4.26 -13.72 -4.08
CA ASN A 218 -5.40 -13.47 -3.20
C ASN A 218 -6.33 -14.68 -3.15
N ASN A 219 -6.14 -15.51 -2.12
CA ASN A 219 -7.00 -16.62 -1.74
C ASN A 219 -7.82 -16.31 -0.46
N PHE A 220 -7.93 -15.03 -0.10
CA PHE A 220 -8.74 -14.59 1.04
C PHE A 220 -10.24 -14.69 0.70
N LYS A 221 -11.09 -14.91 1.72
CA LYS A 221 -12.53 -15.12 1.51
C LYS A 221 -13.25 -13.92 0.87
N PHE A 222 -12.72 -12.71 1.08
CA PHE A 222 -13.20 -11.47 0.48
C PHE A 222 -12.16 -10.94 -0.50
N LEU A 223 -12.38 -11.22 -1.78
CA LEU A 223 -11.38 -11.01 -2.84
C LEU A 223 -11.06 -9.53 -3.12
N ASP A 224 -11.89 -8.61 -2.67
CA ASP A 224 -11.67 -7.16 -2.76
C ASP A 224 -10.69 -6.65 -1.72
N VAL A 225 -10.59 -7.30 -0.54
CA VAL A 225 -9.77 -6.83 0.59
C VAL A 225 -8.29 -6.72 0.25
N PHE A 226 -7.74 -7.74 -0.40
CA PHE A 226 -6.31 -7.84 -0.75
C PHE A 226 -6.11 -8.05 -2.26
N ASN A 227 -6.96 -7.42 -3.08
CA ASN A 227 -6.79 -7.48 -4.53
C ASN A 227 -5.47 -6.81 -4.95
N ASP A 228 -4.90 -7.26 -6.07
CA ASP A 228 -3.73 -6.63 -6.72
C ASP A 228 -2.54 -6.38 -5.75
N THR A 229 -2.37 -7.21 -4.73
CA THR A 229 -1.39 -7.00 -3.65
C THR A 229 -0.09 -7.73 -3.94
N SER A 230 1.03 -7.03 -3.74
CA SER A 230 2.40 -7.53 -3.93
C SER A 230 3.33 -7.02 -2.84
N VAL A 231 4.45 -7.72 -2.66
CA VAL A 231 5.61 -7.25 -1.87
C VAL A 231 6.72 -6.82 -2.80
N HIS A 232 7.34 -5.68 -2.53
CA HIS A 232 8.41 -5.12 -3.33
C HIS A 232 9.66 -4.93 -2.47
N VAL A 233 10.81 -5.34 -3.01
CA VAL A 233 12.12 -5.17 -2.38
C VAL A 233 13.13 -4.63 -3.36
N PHE A 234 14.19 -4.01 -2.84
CA PHE A 234 15.26 -3.38 -3.62
C PHE A 234 16.59 -4.07 -3.29
N PRO A 235 16.96 -5.17 -3.97
CA PRO A 235 18.15 -5.93 -3.62
C PRO A 235 19.41 -5.06 -3.71
N GLU A 236 20.23 -5.04 -2.65
CA GLU A 236 21.43 -4.20 -2.58
C GLU A 236 22.36 -4.44 -3.77
N ASN A 237 22.54 -5.70 -4.17
CA ASN A 237 23.37 -6.06 -5.32
C ASN A 237 22.87 -5.43 -6.63
N LYS A 238 21.55 -5.31 -6.84
CA LYS A 238 20.99 -4.61 -8.00
C LYS A 238 21.19 -3.10 -7.91
N LEU A 239 21.06 -2.52 -6.71
CA LEU A 239 21.24 -1.09 -6.51
C LEU A 239 22.70 -0.66 -6.68
N CYS A 240 23.66 -1.51 -6.31
CA CYS A 240 25.10 -1.26 -6.49
C CYS A 240 25.55 -1.25 -7.97
N GLU A 241 24.78 -1.88 -8.87
CA GLU A 241 25.07 -1.86 -10.31
C GLU A 241 24.64 -0.55 -10.98
N VAL A 242 23.90 0.30 -10.27
CA VAL A 242 23.34 1.54 -10.80
C VAL A 242 24.38 2.66 -10.77
N LEU A 243 24.52 3.39 -11.88
CA LEU A 243 25.41 4.55 -11.97
C LEU A 243 24.98 5.65 -10.98
N PRO A 244 25.94 6.37 -10.35
CA PRO A 244 25.62 7.46 -9.43
C PRO A 244 24.69 8.52 -10.03
N SER A 245 24.79 8.78 -11.34
CA SER A 245 23.94 9.71 -12.07
C SER A 245 22.46 9.37 -11.99
N PHE A 246 22.08 8.10 -11.89
CA PHE A 246 20.68 7.69 -11.75
C PHE A 246 20.02 8.26 -10.49
N TRP A 247 20.81 8.38 -9.41
CA TRP A 247 20.33 8.89 -8.13
C TRP A 247 20.34 10.42 -8.09
N SER A 248 21.29 11.06 -8.77
CA SER A 248 21.48 12.52 -8.70
C SER A 248 20.81 13.31 -9.83
N GLU A 249 20.71 12.76 -11.04
CA GLU A 249 20.17 13.48 -12.20
C GLU A 249 18.65 13.49 -12.18
N ASN A 250 18.08 14.69 -12.34
CA ASN A 250 16.62 14.90 -12.42
C ASN A 250 15.85 14.28 -11.25
N CYS A 251 16.45 14.27 -10.06
CA CYS A 251 15.78 13.95 -8.80
C CYS A 251 14.98 15.19 -8.35
N VAL A 252 13.80 15.35 -8.96
CA VAL A 252 12.87 16.46 -8.69
C VAL A 252 11.66 15.93 -7.92
N GLU A 253 11.18 16.71 -6.96
CA GLU A 253 9.95 16.38 -6.24
C GLU A 253 8.79 16.17 -7.21
N PRO A 254 8.05 15.05 -7.12
CA PRO A 254 6.87 14.85 -7.94
C PRO A 254 5.84 15.96 -7.73
N GLU A 255 5.38 16.54 -8.82
CA GLU A 255 4.20 17.39 -8.85
C GLU A 255 3.08 16.65 -9.59
N TYR A 256 1.85 16.82 -9.12
CA TYR A 256 0.70 16.10 -9.65
C TYR A 256 -0.38 17.09 -10.08
N PRO A 257 -0.92 16.98 -11.31
CA PRO A 257 -2.03 17.81 -11.73
C PRO A 257 -3.31 17.45 -10.96
N ASP A 258 -4.13 18.47 -10.66
CA ASP A 258 -5.38 18.31 -9.91
C ASP A 258 -6.37 17.32 -10.56
N SER A 259 -6.27 17.08 -11.87
CA SER A 259 -7.18 16.21 -12.62
C SER A 259 -7.08 14.73 -12.23
N ASP A 260 -5.93 14.29 -11.70
CA ASP A 260 -5.60 12.87 -11.51
C ASP A 260 -5.10 12.57 -10.08
N LEU A 261 -5.41 13.48 -9.14
CA LEU A 261 -4.97 13.41 -7.77
C LEU A 261 -5.97 12.61 -6.90
N GLU A 262 -5.62 11.37 -6.59
CA GLU A 262 -6.32 10.55 -5.58
C GLU A 262 -5.79 10.79 -4.15
N LEU A 263 -4.63 11.44 -4.05
CA LEU A 263 -3.96 11.76 -2.79
C LEU A 263 -4.57 13.02 -2.15
N ILE A 264 -4.93 12.95 -0.87
CA ILE A 264 -5.31 14.15 -0.10
C ILE A 264 -4.03 14.91 0.26
N ILE A 265 -3.92 16.17 -0.17
CA ILE A 265 -2.75 17.05 0.02
C ILE A 265 -2.88 17.88 1.30
N LYS A 266 -1.75 18.21 1.95
CA LYS A 266 -1.69 19.14 3.09
C LYS A 266 -2.14 20.53 2.63
N LYS A 267 -3.16 21.10 3.29
CA LYS A 267 -3.54 22.50 3.02
C LYS A 267 -2.37 23.41 3.39
N GLN A 268 -1.94 24.24 2.43
CA GLN A 268 -0.96 25.32 2.64
C GLN A 268 -1.46 26.33 3.68
#